data_AF-A0A537YGA4-F1
#
_entry.id   AF-A0A537YGA4-F1
#
_cell.length_a   1.000
_cell.length_b   1.000
_cell.length_c   1.000
_cell.angle_alpha   90.00
_cell.angle_beta   90.00
_cell.angle_gamma   90.00
#
_symmetry.space_group_name_H-M   'P 1'
#
loop_
_entity.id
_entity.type
_entity.pdbx_description
1 polymer ?
#
loop_
_entity_poly.entity_id
_entity_poly.type
_entity_poly.pdbx_seq_one_letter_code
_entity_poly.pdbx_strand_id
1 'polypeptide(L)'
;MTKRLPAPVLLATATLTASILVPMQSARAATTASIVAPSTLTASDTITFPSNVWHVNASNVVLRVQGTTTNLGASLACYNGSHASVGCNLGPVRTVILKPFAALTPGQRYRVIVNPTDGSPPPVEDYLLLSSVATVTKPFIASLFEEENSVAASYSWGVFRTSSAYGGSYQADRLQNASVTFGFTGKNFTWYTVTGPSQGLAAVSVDGVGRGTANLYTPTTRYRVARLYRGFASGYHRVTIKVLGQQGSPNGKGTWVSLDAIAVNGTFAAPRLVFSWQVVASNRASAGREVRANTRGASVRFTFRGRSIDWITTTGPTEGTATMYVDGVKKSIVNNYASSTHYGAIRRVSNLSDAVHYLDVVASGVGYTAVDRFVVRLPDLTIFKGLGTWVDLFDYGGSGGLDPSVAVPAMKSHGVRTVYIETARWNSSSAFNFPTDVGDWIDTAHANGMKIVGWYLPIYGTYLNTDVARTVAIATFRSSTGQGFDGLGIDIEIKTSSQARSAWFADIATHLARVRTGVTAAFPVGAITYPPLVMDMDPSSWSAFPWGAVGAQANIVLPMGYW
;
A
#
# COMPACT_ATOMS: atom_id res chain seq x y z
N MET A 1 45.53 27.46 -78.75
CA MET A 1 45.92 26.05 -78.54
C MET A 1 44.63 25.24 -78.35
N THR A 2 44.04 24.77 -79.45
CA THR A 2 43.95 23.33 -79.83
C THR A 2 43.05 22.51 -78.89
N LYS A 3 41.78 22.24 -79.25
CA LYS A 3 41.27 21.05 -80.01
C LYS A 3 41.44 19.75 -79.19
N ARG A 4 40.46 18.86 -78.95
CA ARG A 4 39.35 18.33 -79.78
C ARG A 4 38.35 17.51 -78.94
N LEU A 5 37.12 17.41 -79.47
CA LEU A 5 36.00 16.50 -79.15
C LEU A 5 36.33 15.00 -79.39
N PRO A 6 35.43 14.07 -79.03
CA PRO A 6 34.47 13.58 -80.05
C PRO A 6 33.01 13.35 -79.57
N ALA A 7 32.07 13.39 -80.53
CA ALA A 7 30.68 12.88 -80.48
C ALA A 7 30.64 11.40 -81.02
N PRO A 8 29.50 10.70 -81.28
CA PRO A 8 28.06 10.95 -81.03
C PRO A 8 27.20 9.74 -80.51
N VAL A 9 25.95 10.03 -80.11
CA VAL A 9 24.67 9.26 -80.27
C VAL A 9 24.58 7.76 -79.91
N LEU A 10 23.64 7.41 -79.00
CA LEU A 10 22.62 6.37 -79.25
C LEU A 10 21.43 6.47 -78.26
N LEU A 11 20.21 6.58 -78.79
CA LEU A 11 18.96 6.37 -78.05
C LEU A 11 18.91 4.90 -77.58
N ALA A 12 18.69 4.67 -76.29
CA ALA A 12 18.27 3.40 -75.76
C ALA A 12 16.96 3.59 -75.00
N THR A 13 15.87 3.15 -75.63
CA THR A 13 14.58 2.86 -74.99
C THR A 13 14.78 1.78 -73.93
N ALA A 14 14.80 2.17 -72.67
CA ALA A 14 14.74 1.24 -71.55
C ALA A 14 13.27 1.09 -71.14
N THR A 15 12.71 -0.07 -71.46
CA THR A 15 11.47 -0.64 -70.94
C THR A 15 11.37 -0.45 -69.43
N LEU A 16 10.31 0.23 -68.96
CA LEU A 16 9.85 0.13 -67.58
C LEU A 16 9.39 -1.33 -67.35
N THR A 17 10.27 -2.15 -66.77
CA THR A 17 9.82 -3.30 -66.01
C THR A 17 9.12 -2.76 -64.78
N ALA A 18 7.80 -2.93 -64.74
CA ALA A 18 7.00 -2.75 -63.54
C ALA A 18 7.49 -3.74 -62.47
N SER A 19 8.48 -3.33 -61.68
CA SER A 19 8.73 -3.95 -60.39
C SER A 19 7.50 -3.65 -59.55
N ILE A 20 6.66 -4.67 -59.37
CA ILE A 20 5.63 -4.70 -58.35
C ILE A 20 6.36 -4.45 -57.02
N LEU A 21 6.38 -3.20 -56.57
CA LEU A 21 6.61 -2.91 -55.17
C LEU A 21 5.52 -3.66 -54.42
N VAL A 22 5.91 -4.73 -53.73
CA VAL A 22 5.13 -5.29 -52.62
C VAL A 22 4.76 -4.08 -51.75
N PRO A 23 3.46 -3.82 -51.51
CA PRO A 23 3.08 -2.70 -50.68
C PRO A 23 3.74 -2.89 -49.32
N MET A 24 4.39 -1.83 -48.84
CA MET A 24 4.84 -1.70 -47.46
C MET A 24 3.80 -2.37 -46.56
N GLN A 25 4.20 -3.41 -45.84
CA GLN A 25 3.41 -3.90 -44.71
C GLN A 25 3.23 -2.69 -43.80
N SER A 26 2.03 -2.10 -43.84
CA SER A 26 1.55 -1.23 -42.78
C SER A 26 1.89 -1.94 -41.48
N ALA A 27 2.81 -1.37 -40.69
CA ALA A 27 3.17 -1.91 -39.39
C ALA A 27 1.86 -2.13 -38.62
N ARG A 28 1.47 -3.40 -38.48
CA ARG A 28 0.20 -3.74 -37.85
C ARG A 28 0.32 -3.29 -36.41
N ALA A 29 -0.61 -2.46 -35.93
CA ALA A 29 -0.57 -2.00 -34.55
C ALA A 29 -0.49 -3.22 -33.62
N ALA A 30 0.52 -3.24 -32.75
CA ALA A 30 0.75 -4.37 -31.86
C ALA A 30 -0.48 -4.60 -30.98
N THR A 31 -0.90 -5.86 -30.88
CA THR A 31 -2.00 -6.25 -29.99
C THR A 31 -1.69 -5.77 -28.58
N THR A 32 -2.62 -5.05 -27.94
CA THR A 32 -2.43 -4.50 -26.58
C THR A 32 -3.42 -5.18 -25.63
N ALA A 33 -2.91 -5.72 -24.52
CA ALA A 33 -3.74 -6.33 -23.49
C ALA A 33 -4.40 -5.27 -22.59
N SER A 34 -5.59 -5.56 -22.06
CA SER A 34 -6.21 -4.82 -20.96
C SER A 34 -5.97 -5.55 -19.64
N ILE A 35 -5.69 -4.81 -18.57
CA ILE A 35 -5.40 -5.37 -17.24
C ILE A 35 -6.33 -4.72 -16.20
N VAL A 36 -7.03 -5.58 -15.46
CA VAL A 36 -7.83 -5.22 -14.27
C VAL A 36 -7.12 -5.75 -13.04
N ALA A 37 -6.68 -4.84 -12.17
CA ALA A 37 -6.02 -5.17 -10.90
C ALA A 37 -7.02 -5.72 -9.86
N PRO A 38 -6.58 -6.48 -8.85
CA PRO A 38 -7.46 -7.09 -7.86
C PRO A 38 -8.11 -6.04 -6.96
N SER A 39 -9.33 -6.35 -6.53
CA SER A 39 -10.09 -5.53 -5.58
C SER A 39 -9.81 -5.86 -4.10
N THR A 40 -9.15 -6.99 -3.82
CA THR A 40 -8.81 -7.45 -2.45
C THR A 40 -7.40 -8.02 -2.40
N LEU A 41 -6.86 -8.23 -1.20
CA LEU A 41 -5.50 -8.74 -1.00
C LEU A 41 -5.25 -10.15 -1.55
N THR A 42 -6.29 -10.94 -1.77
CA THR A 42 -6.20 -12.34 -2.23
C THR A 42 -6.90 -12.59 -3.56
N ALA A 43 -7.54 -11.56 -4.12
CA ALA A 43 -8.13 -11.60 -5.45
C ALA A 43 -7.04 -11.70 -6.53
N SER A 44 -7.48 -12.04 -7.74
CA SER A 44 -6.61 -12.24 -8.90
C SER A 44 -6.69 -11.05 -9.84
N ASP A 45 -5.58 -10.74 -10.51
CA ASP A 45 -5.57 -9.84 -11.65
C ASP A 45 -6.20 -10.54 -12.87
N THR A 46 -6.92 -9.77 -13.68
CA THR A 46 -7.50 -10.26 -14.94
C THR A 46 -6.86 -9.54 -16.12
N ILE A 47 -6.23 -10.30 -17.01
CA ILE A 47 -5.65 -9.81 -18.25
C ILE A 47 -6.52 -10.28 -19.41
N THR A 48 -6.94 -9.37 -20.29
CA THR A 48 -7.77 -9.68 -21.46
C THR A 48 -7.09 -9.24 -22.74
N PHE A 49 -7.04 -10.13 -23.72
CA PHE A 49 -6.52 -9.86 -25.06
C PHE A 49 -7.68 -9.65 -26.04
N PRO A 50 -7.58 -8.66 -26.96
CA PRO A 50 -8.65 -8.37 -27.93
C PRO A 50 -8.77 -9.49 -28.98
N SER A 51 -7.70 -10.24 -29.23
CA SER A 51 -7.65 -11.41 -30.10
C SER A 51 -7.00 -12.59 -29.38
N ASN A 52 -7.09 -13.77 -29.97
CA ASN A 52 -6.39 -14.96 -29.46
C ASN A 52 -4.87 -14.70 -29.43
N VAL A 53 -4.21 -15.20 -28.38
CA VAL A 53 -2.76 -15.15 -28.20
C VAL A 53 -2.21 -16.51 -27.78
N TRP A 54 -0.90 -16.69 -27.91
CA TRP A 54 -0.19 -17.93 -27.59
C TRP A 54 1.02 -17.68 -26.67
N HIS A 55 1.59 -18.77 -26.17
CA HIS A 55 2.83 -18.76 -25.37
C HIS A 55 2.75 -18.01 -24.03
N VAL A 56 1.55 -17.87 -23.45
CA VAL A 56 1.39 -17.26 -22.12
C VAL A 56 2.02 -18.14 -21.05
N ASN A 57 2.90 -17.55 -20.24
CA ASN A 57 3.57 -18.25 -19.15
C ASN A 57 4.00 -17.28 -18.02
N ALA A 58 4.50 -17.84 -16.91
CA ALA A 58 4.86 -17.08 -15.71
C ALA A 58 6.11 -16.20 -15.84
N SER A 59 6.78 -16.20 -16.99
CA SER A 59 7.90 -15.29 -17.30
C SER A 59 7.44 -14.06 -18.10
N ASN A 60 6.34 -14.15 -18.85
CA ASN A 60 5.85 -13.06 -19.71
C ASN A 60 4.52 -12.44 -19.26
N VAL A 61 3.78 -13.05 -18.34
CA VAL A 61 2.67 -12.41 -17.61
C VAL A 61 2.98 -12.47 -16.12
N VAL A 62 3.37 -11.33 -15.55
CA VAL A 62 4.04 -11.28 -14.25
C VAL A 62 3.41 -10.25 -13.32
N LEU A 63 3.46 -10.53 -12.02
CA LEU A 63 3.17 -9.59 -10.94
C LEU A 63 4.49 -9.22 -10.24
N ARG A 64 4.75 -7.94 -10.02
CA ARG A 64 5.94 -7.46 -9.31
C ARG A 64 5.61 -6.39 -8.29
N VAL A 65 6.45 -6.26 -7.28
CA VAL A 65 6.51 -5.05 -6.48
C VAL A 65 6.98 -3.89 -7.38
N GLN A 66 6.36 -2.72 -7.26
CA GLN A 66 6.79 -1.56 -8.05
C GLN A 66 8.24 -1.19 -7.72
N GLY A 67 9.04 -0.97 -8.76
CA GLY A 67 10.47 -0.65 -8.63
C GLY A 67 11.40 -1.86 -8.56
N THR A 68 10.89 -3.10 -8.62
CA THR A 68 11.72 -4.32 -8.66
C THR A 68 11.63 -5.05 -9.99
N THR A 69 12.63 -5.87 -10.31
CA THR A 69 12.65 -6.78 -11.46
C THR A 69 12.23 -8.21 -11.09
N THR A 70 12.14 -8.52 -9.79
CA THR A 70 11.76 -9.84 -9.28
C THR A 70 10.26 -10.10 -9.42
N ASN A 71 9.90 -11.22 -10.08
CA ASN A 71 8.53 -11.73 -10.16
C ASN A 71 8.07 -12.27 -8.80
N LEU A 72 6.85 -11.92 -8.40
CA LEU A 72 6.16 -12.59 -7.30
C LEU A 72 5.63 -13.94 -7.77
N GLY A 73 5.67 -14.94 -6.89
CA GLY A 73 5.06 -16.23 -7.15
C GLY A 73 3.56 -16.10 -7.35
N ALA A 74 3.07 -16.56 -8.50
CA ALA A 74 1.66 -16.54 -8.86
C ALA A 74 1.30 -17.71 -9.79
N SER A 75 0.05 -18.18 -9.73
CA SER A 75 -0.49 -19.13 -10.71
C SER A 75 -1.19 -18.40 -11.84
N LEU A 76 -1.16 -19.01 -13.03
CA LEU A 76 -1.92 -18.58 -14.19
C LEU A 76 -3.03 -19.59 -14.47
N ALA A 77 -4.25 -19.10 -14.65
CA ALA A 77 -5.34 -19.85 -15.26
C ALA A 77 -5.77 -19.13 -16.53
N CYS A 78 -5.84 -19.85 -17.66
CA CYS A 78 -6.07 -19.25 -18.97
C CYS A 78 -7.36 -19.76 -19.60
N TYR A 79 -8.05 -18.88 -20.31
CA TYR A 79 -9.34 -19.15 -20.93
C TYR A 79 -9.35 -18.64 -22.37
N ASN A 80 -10.03 -19.36 -23.26
CA ASN A 80 -10.23 -18.94 -24.64
C ASN A 80 -11.41 -17.95 -24.80
N GLY A 81 -11.74 -17.58 -26.05
CA GLY A 81 -12.82 -16.62 -26.34
C GLY A 81 -14.24 -17.06 -25.97
N SER A 82 -14.43 -18.35 -25.70
CA SER A 82 -15.69 -18.91 -25.20
C SER A 82 -15.68 -19.13 -23.69
N HIS A 83 -14.67 -18.59 -22.98
CA HIS A 83 -14.41 -18.80 -21.55
C HIS A 83 -14.16 -20.26 -21.14
N ALA A 84 -13.77 -21.13 -22.07
CA ALA A 84 -13.33 -22.48 -21.72
C ALA A 84 -11.87 -22.46 -21.23
N SER A 85 -11.57 -23.22 -20.18
CA SER A 85 -10.21 -23.37 -19.65
C SER A 85 -9.29 -24.00 -20.69
N VAL A 86 -8.10 -23.42 -20.87
CA VAL A 86 -7.06 -23.90 -21.80
C VAL A 86 -5.69 -23.86 -21.13
N GLY A 87 -4.75 -24.66 -21.61
CA GLY A 87 -3.35 -24.56 -21.16
C GLY A 87 -2.77 -23.20 -21.54
N CYS A 88 -2.22 -22.45 -20.60
CA CYS A 88 -1.70 -21.10 -20.85
C CYS A 88 -0.64 -21.04 -21.97
N ASN A 89 0.30 -22.00 -21.96
CA ASN A 89 1.33 -22.08 -23.00
C ASN A 89 0.83 -22.74 -24.29
N LEU A 90 -0.33 -23.42 -24.23
CA LEU A 90 -0.91 -24.15 -25.34
C LEU A 90 -1.89 -23.32 -26.15
N GLY A 91 -2.68 -22.42 -25.54
CA GLY A 91 -3.61 -21.53 -26.23
C GLY A 91 -4.77 -22.23 -26.98
N PRO A 92 -5.56 -21.45 -27.77
CA PRO A 92 -5.53 -19.99 -27.85
C PRO A 92 -6.06 -19.34 -26.57
N VAL A 93 -5.37 -18.34 -26.05
CA VAL A 93 -5.75 -17.59 -24.83
C VAL A 93 -6.43 -16.28 -25.20
N ARG A 94 -7.48 -15.91 -24.46
CA ARG A 94 -8.15 -14.61 -24.48
C ARG A 94 -8.17 -13.92 -23.12
N THR A 95 -8.21 -14.71 -22.05
CA THR A 95 -8.20 -14.20 -20.67
C THR A 95 -7.20 -14.98 -19.84
N VAL A 96 -6.46 -14.26 -19.00
CA VAL A 96 -5.55 -14.82 -18.00
C VAL A 96 -5.97 -14.32 -16.63
N ILE A 97 -6.15 -15.25 -15.70
CA ILE A 97 -6.34 -14.98 -14.28
C ILE A 97 -5.00 -15.23 -13.59
N LEU A 98 -4.37 -14.17 -13.11
CA LEU A 98 -3.08 -14.18 -12.42
C LEU A 98 -3.35 -14.10 -10.91
N LYS A 99 -3.07 -15.18 -10.18
CA LYS A 99 -3.35 -15.28 -8.74
C LYS A 99 -2.06 -15.36 -7.93
N PRO A 100 -1.77 -14.40 -7.04
CA PRO A 100 -0.58 -14.45 -6.21
C PRO A 100 -0.65 -15.61 -5.20
N PHE A 101 0.49 -16.24 -4.90
CA PHE A 101 0.57 -17.32 -3.91
C PHE A 101 0.47 -16.81 -2.46
N ALA A 102 0.89 -15.57 -2.24
CA ALA A 102 0.77 -14.88 -0.95
C ALA A 102 -0.21 -13.71 -1.10
N ALA A 103 -0.90 -13.37 -0.02
CA ALA A 103 -1.72 -12.17 0.02
C ALA A 103 -0.86 -10.93 -0.22
N LEU A 104 -1.41 -9.95 -0.93
CA LEU A 104 -0.78 -8.65 -1.11
C LEU A 104 -0.73 -7.90 0.22
N THR A 105 0.26 -7.02 0.37
CA THR A 105 0.41 -6.18 1.56
C THR A 105 -0.42 -4.90 1.40
N PRO A 106 -1.33 -4.55 2.33
CA PRO A 106 -2.08 -3.30 2.30
C PRO A 106 -1.18 -2.08 2.06
N GLY A 107 -1.57 -1.19 1.14
CA GLY A 107 -0.79 0.00 0.78
C GLY A 107 0.50 -0.23 -0.01
N GLN A 108 0.89 -1.48 -0.28
CA GLN A 108 2.02 -1.79 -1.13
C GLN A 108 1.68 -1.52 -2.59
N ARG A 109 2.66 -0.95 -3.32
CA ARG A 109 2.55 -0.71 -4.76
C ARG A 109 3.05 -1.91 -5.54
N TYR A 110 2.26 -2.34 -6.51
CA TYR A 110 2.53 -3.45 -7.40
C TYR A 110 2.36 -3.03 -8.87
N ARG A 111 2.80 -3.90 -9.76
CA ARG A 111 2.53 -3.80 -11.20
C ARG A 111 2.31 -5.19 -11.79
N VAL A 112 1.29 -5.30 -12.62
CA VAL A 112 1.15 -6.42 -13.55
C VAL A 112 1.79 -6.02 -14.87
N ILE A 113 2.56 -6.93 -15.46
CA ILE A 113 3.25 -6.68 -16.72
C ILE A 113 2.97 -7.84 -17.68
N VAL A 114 2.53 -7.50 -18.88
CA VAL A 114 2.54 -8.39 -20.04
C VAL A 114 3.78 -8.05 -20.86
N ASN A 115 4.54 -9.08 -21.26
CA ASN A 115 5.79 -8.98 -22.00
C ASN A 115 6.79 -7.98 -21.37
N PRO A 116 7.26 -8.24 -20.12
CA PRO A 116 8.28 -7.41 -19.50
C PRO A 116 9.56 -7.41 -20.35
N THR A 117 10.23 -6.26 -20.44
CA THR A 117 11.41 -6.07 -21.29
C THR A 117 12.71 -6.52 -20.63
N ASP A 118 12.70 -6.73 -19.32
CA ASP A 118 13.83 -7.22 -18.54
C ASP A 118 13.87 -8.75 -18.49
N GLY A 119 15.08 -9.31 -18.58
CA GLY A 119 15.29 -10.77 -18.59
C GLY A 119 14.95 -11.46 -19.92
N SER A 120 14.47 -10.71 -20.92
CA SER A 120 14.17 -11.18 -22.28
C SER A 120 13.36 -12.48 -22.35
N PRO A 121 12.20 -12.59 -21.66
CA PRO A 121 11.37 -13.79 -21.77
C PRO A 121 10.81 -13.95 -23.19
N PRO A 122 10.53 -15.19 -23.64
CA PRO A 122 9.77 -15.40 -24.87
C PRO A 122 8.43 -14.63 -24.81
N PRO A 123 8.10 -13.80 -25.81
CA PRO A 123 6.94 -12.95 -25.74
C PRO A 123 5.64 -13.76 -25.86
N VAL A 124 4.57 -13.22 -25.28
CA VAL A 124 3.21 -13.55 -25.72
C VAL A 124 3.05 -13.06 -27.16
N GLU A 125 2.61 -13.94 -28.04
CA GLU A 125 2.49 -13.70 -29.48
C GLU A 125 1.02 -13.62 -29.91
N ASP A 126 0.77 -12.86 -30.97
CA ASP A 126 -0.56 -12.70 -31.54
C ASP A 126 -1.13 -13.99 -32.16
N TYR A 127 -2.36 -13.94 -32.64
CA TYR A 127 -3.08 -15.10 -33.19
C TYR A 127 -2.33 -15.78 -34.35
N LEU A 128 -1.56 -15.01 -35.13
CA LEU A 128 -0.86 -15.49 -36.32
C LEU A 128 0.60 -15.87 -36.04
N LEU A 129 1.09 -15.65 -34.81
CA LEU A 129 2.50 -15.83 -34.43
C LEU A 129 3.45 -14.97 -35.29
N LEU A 130 2.97 -13.80 -35.75
CA LEU A 130 3.75 -12.89 -36.60
C LEU A 130 4.31 -11.71 -35.82
N SER A 131 3.72 -11.40 -34.67
CA SER A 131 4.04 -10.23 -33.86
C SER A 131 3.91 -10.54 -32.38
N SER A 132 4.77 -9.91 -31.56
CA SER A 132 4.59 -9.90 -30.12
C SER A 132 3.45 -8.96 -29.70
N VAL A 133 2.75 -9.35 -28.64
CA VAL A 133 1.86 -8.43 -27.93
C VAL A 133 2.70 -7.30 -27.33
N ALA A 134 2.21 -6.06 -27.40
CA ALA A 134 2.90 -4.92 -26.82
C ALA A 134 3.15 -5.11 -25.32
N THR A 135 4.26 -4.58 -24.81
CA THR A 135 4.47 -4.52 -23.36
C THR A 135 3.39 -3.63 -22.74
N VAL A 136 2.63 -4.19 -21.80
CA VAL A 136 1.63 -3.45 -21.04
C VAL A 136 1.96 -3.56 -19.56
N THR A 137 2.08 -2.41 -18.90
CA THR A 137 2.26 -2.34 -17.44
C THR A 137 1.08 -1.65 -16.80
N LYS A 138 0.43 -2.32 -15.84
CA LYS A 138 -0.63 -1.74 -15.01
C LYS A 138 -0.13 -1.61 -13.57
N PRO A 139 0.25 -0.41 -13.12
CA PRO A 139 0.53 -0.17 -11.71
C PRO A 139 -0.78 -0.14 -10.90
N PHE A 140 -0.71 -0.59 -9.66
CA PHE A 140 -1.80 -0.47 -8.70
C PHE A 140 -1.28 -0.44 -7.26
N ILE A 141 -2.11 0.02 -6.33
CA ILE A 141 -1.85 -0.06 -4.89
C ILE A 141 -2.81 -1.11 -4.34
N ALA A 142 -2.29 -2.06 -3.56
CA ALA A 142 -3.13 -2.99 -2.84
C ALA A 142 -4.04 -2.24 -1.85
N SER A 143 -5.11 -2.91 -1.42
CA SER A 143 -6.16 -2.34 -0.57
C SER A 143 -5.61 -1.47 0.57
N LEU A 144 -6.27 -0.34 0.80
CA LEU A 144 -5.95 0.61 1.86
C LEU A 144 -6.90 0.47 3.07
N PHE A 145 -7.93 -0.35 2.94
CA PHE A 145 -9.00 -0.51 3.92
C PHE A 145 -9.18 -1.99 4.19
N GLU A 146 -8.91 -2.41 5.41
CA GLU A 146 -8.94 -3.81 5.79
C GLU A 146 -9.79 -3.99 7.03
N GLU A 147 -10.83 -4.81 6.91
CA GLU A 147 -11.70 -5.17 8.02
C GLU A 147 -10.95 -6.01 9.07
N GLU A 148 -11.54 -6.16 10.24
CA GLU A 148 -10.95 -6.88 11.36
C GLU A 148 -10.65 -8.36 11.06
N ASN A 149 -11.31 -8.96 10.06
CA ASN A 149 -11.05 -10.33 9.60
C ASN A 149 -10.01 -10.43 8.46
N SER A 150 -9.32 -9.34 8.13
CA SER A 150 -8.33 -9.31 7.06
C SER A 150 -7.22 -10.34 7.26
N VAL A 151 -6.73 -10.90 6.16
CA VAL A 151 -5.56 -11.78 6.14
C VAL A 151 -4.26 -11.07 6.54
N ALA A 152 -4.25 -9.74 6.51
CA ALA A 152 -3.14 -8.92 7.01
C ALA A 152 -3.18 -8.74 8.54
N ALA A 153 -4.26 -9.15 9.21
CA ALA A 153 -4.41 -9.13 10.66
C ALA A 153 -4.17 -10.52 11.27
N SER A 154 -3.35 -10.58 12.30
CA SER A 154 -3.10 -11.79 13.10
C SER A 154 -3.33 -11.50 14.56
N TYR A 155 -4.28 -12.22 15.17
CA TYR A 155 -4.63 -12.06 16.57
C TYR A 155 -3.87 -13.05 17.46
N SER A 156 -3.78 -12.72 18.74
CA SER A 156 -3.38 -13.59 19.83
C SER A 156 -4.35 -13.44 21.00
N TRP A 157 -4.52 -14.51 21.77
CA TRP A 157 -5.21 -14.44 23.05
C TRP A 157 -4.27 -13.92 24.14
N GLY A 158 -4.78 -13.70 25.35
CA GLY A 158 -3.96 -13.28 26.47
C GLY A 158 -2.89 -14.31 26.83
N VAL A 159 -1.68 -13.85 27.13
CA VAL A 159 -0.53 -14.71 27.44
C VAL A 159 -0.34 -14.82 28.95
N PHE A 160 -0.31 -16.06 29.45
CA PHE A 160 -0.12 -16.38 30.86
C PHE A 160 1.20 -17.15 31.03
N ARG A 161 2.18 -16.54 31.69
CA ARG A 161 3.50 -17.14 31.94
C ARG A 161 3.48 -17.98 33.21
N THR A 162 3.94 -19.22 33.11
CA THR A 162 4.09 -20.15 34.24
C THR A 162 4.97 -21.33 33.83
N SER A 163 5.88 -21.76 34.70
CA SER A 163 6.71 -22.95 34.48
C SER A 163 5.91 -24.26 34.44
N SER A 164 4.66 -24.24 34.92
CA SER A 164 3.75 -25.38 34.87
C SER A 164 3.14 -25.62 33.49
N ALA A 165 3.19 -24.66 32.57
CA ALA A 165 2.77 -24.84 31.18
C ALA A 165 3.88 -25.53 30.37
N TYR A 166 3.56 -26.07 29.20
CA TYR A 166 4.57 -26.40 28.21
C TYR A 166 5.19 -25.11 27.66
N GLY A 167 6.50 -25.11 27.40
CA GLY A 167 7.20 -23.92 26.90
C GLY A 167 7.19 -22.69 27.82
N GLY A 168 6.72 -22.81 29.07
CA GLY A 168 6.72 -21.72 30.06
C GLY A 168 5.55 -20.72 29.97
N SER A 169 4.59 -20.92 29.06
CA SER A 169 3.38 -20.10 28.96
C SER A 169 2.25 -20.76 28.19
N TYR A 170 1.01 -20.36 28.46
CA TYR A 170 -0.16 -20.72 27.66
C TYR A 170 -0.93 -19.46 27.22
N GLN A 171 -1.77 -19.59 26.20
CA GLN A 171 -2.67 -18.53 25.75
C GLN A 171 -4.11 -18.84 26.18
N ALA A 172 -4.89 -17.84 26.60
CA ALA A 172 -6.27 -18.05 27.01
C ALA A 172 -7.19 -16.87 26.74
N ASP A 173 -8.46 -17.18 26.49
CA ASP A 173 -9.57 -16.24 26.38
C ASP A 173 -10.79 -16.78 27.16
N ARG A 174 -11.69 -15.89 27.53
CA ARG A 174 -12.93 -16.17 28.27
C ARG A 174 -14.18 -15.65 27.58
N LEU A 175 -14.01 -14.82 26.53
CA LEU A 175 -15.10 -14.15 25.86
C LEU A 175 -15.79 -15.12 24.88
N GLN A 176 -17.11 -15.13 24.90
CA GLN A 176 -17.91 -15.94 24.01
C GLN A 176 -17.54 -15.66 22.54
N ASN A 177 -17.46 -16.72 21.74
CA ASN A 177 -17.11 -16.70 20.32
C ASN A 177 -15.65 -16.40 19.99
N ALA A 178 -14.78 -16.07 20.96
CA ALA A 178 -13.35 -16.14 20.74
C ALA A 178 -12.97 -17.58 20.31
N SER A 179 -12.03 -17.72 19.39
CA SER A 179 -11.63 -19.04 18.90
C SER A 179 -10.16 -19.14 18.53
N VAL A 180 -9.67 -20.37 18.48
CA VAL A 180 -8.39 -20.71 17.85
C VAL A 180 -8.62 -21.81 16.83
N THR A 181 -8.04 -21.62 15.64
CA THR A 181 -8.10 -22.59 14.53
C THR A 181 -6.70 -23.00 14.13
N PHE A 182 -6.52 -24.29 13.85
CA PHE A 182 -5.24 -24.84 13.36
C PHE A 182 -5.46 -26.05 12.47
N GLY A 183 -4.48 -26.33 11.62
CA GLY A 183 -4.47 -27.54 10.78
C GLY A 183 -3.58 -28.63 11.37
N PHE A 184 -3.91 -29.89 11.14
CA PHE A 184 -3.02 -31.02 11.38
C PHE A 184 -3.17 -32.08 10.29
N THR A 185 -2.12 -32.87 10.06
CA THR A 185 -2.17 -34.04 9.18
C THR A 185 -2.01 -35.30 10.01
N GLY A 186 -3.05 -36.14 10.07
CA GLY A 186 -3.03 -37.35 10.90
C GLY A 186 -4.43 -37.81 11.30
N LYS A 187 -4.50 -38.83 12.16
CA LYS A 187 -5.78 -39.45 12.56
C LYS A 187 -6.31 -38.97 13.91
N ASN A 188 -5.49 -38.24 14.66
CA ASN A 188 -5.81 -37.75 15.99
C ASN A 188 -4.93 -36.55 16.37
N PHE A 189 -5.45 -35.72 17.26
CA PHE A 189 -4.69 -34.66 17.91
C PHE A 189 -5.04 -34.61 19.41
N THR A 190 -4.09 -34.14 20.21
CA THR A 190 -4.27 -33.84 21.63
C THR A 190 -4.14 -32.35 21.83
N TRP A 191 -5.15 -31.75 22.43
CA TRP A 191 -5.10 -30.39 22.94
C TRP A 191 -4.72 -30.42 24.42
N TYR A 192 -3.56 -29.84 24.76
CA TYR A 192 -3.17 -29.62 26.15
C TYR A 192 -3.72 -28.27 26.61
N THR A 193 -4.39 -28.30 27.76
CA THR A 193 -5.12 -27.16 28.31
C THR A 193 -4.93 -27.05 29.82
N VAL A 194 -5.51 -26.00 30.40
CA VAL A 194 -5.62 -25.81 31.84
C VAL A 194 -7.05 -26.17 32.25
N THR A 195 -7.21 -26.96 33.30
CA THR A 195 -8.50 -27.12 33.98
C THR A 195 -8.44 -26.44 35.34
N GLY A 196 -9.57 -25.99 35.87
CA GLY A 196 -9.61 -25.33 37.17
C GLY A 196 -10.92 -24.63 37.46
N PRO A 197 -11.06 -24.02 38.66
CA PRO A 197 -12.32 -23.43 39.07
C PRO A 197 -12.70 -22.23 38.20
N SER A 198 -11.72 -21.55 37.59
CA SER A 198 -11.94 -20.42 36.68
C SER A 198 -12.18 -20.82 35.21
N GLN A 199 -12.05 -22.10 34.85
CA GLN A 199 -12.14 -22.56 33.47
C GLN A 199 -13.60 -22.91 33.10
N GLY A 200 -13.93 -22.72 31.82
CA GLY A 200 -15.28 -22.83 31.28
C GLY A 200 -15.47 -23.97 30.29
N LEU A 201 -16.45 -23.77 29.41
CA LEU A 201 -16.78 -24.69 28.33
C LEU A 201 -16.19 -24.21 26.99
N ALA A 202 -15.68 -25.16 26.22
CA ALA A 202 -15.22 -24.93 24.84
C ALA A 202 -15.93 -25.89 23.89
N ALA A 203 -16.47 -25.39 22.78
CA ALA A 203 -16.91 -26.23 21.68
C ALA A 203 -15.71 -26.58 20.78
N VAL A 204 -15.61 -27.85 20.38
CA VAL A 204 -14.55 -28.30 19.47
C VAL A 204 -15.18 -28.81 18.19
N SER A 205 -14.66 -28.40 17.04
CA SER A 205 -15.04 -28.93 15.74
C SER A 205 -13.80 -29.32 14.92
N VAL A 206 -13.99 -30.29 14.03
CA VAL A 206 -12.97 -30.76 13.08
C VAL A 206 -13.64 -30.84 11.71
N ASP A 207 -13.07 -30.13 10.74
CA ASP A 207 -13.60 -29.95 9.39
C ASP A 207 -15.05 -29.43 9.38
N GLY A 208 -15.34 -28.50 10.29
CA GLY A 208 -16.69 -27.95 10.49
C GLY A 208 -17.66 -28.87 11.25
N VAL A 209 -17.30 -30.14 11.48
CA VAL A 209 -18.14 -31.09 12.22
C VAL A 209 -17.87 -31.00 13.72
N GLY A 210 -18.91 -30.78 14.51
CA GLY A 210 -18.83 -30.72 15.98
C GLY A 210 -18.35 -32.03 16.61
N ARG A 211 -17.45 -31.91 17.59
CA ARG A 211 -16.85 -33.02 18.37
C ARG A 211 -17.18 -32.94 19.86
N GLY A 212 -18.29 -32.26 20.17
CA GLY A 212 -18.78 -32.06 21.53
C GLY A 212 -18.19 -30.85 22.23
N THR A 213 -18.51 -30.76 23.52
CA THR A 213 -18.14 -29.67 24.40
C THR A 213 -17.10 -30.15 25.41
N ALA A 214 -15.92 -29.55 25.40
CA ALA A 214 -14.91 -29.76 26.42
C ALA A 214 -15.24 -28.94 27.67
N ASN A 215 -15.58 -29.63 28.76
CA ASN A 215 -15.72 -29.01 30.07
C ASN A 215 -14.35 -28.94 30.76
N LEU A 216 -13.84 -27.73 30.95
CA LEU A 216 -12.53 -27.48 31.56
C LEU A 216 -12.60 -27.20 33.06
N TYR A 217 -13.79 -27.24 33.67
CA TYR A 217 -13.91 -27.05 35.11
C TYR A 217 -13.33 -28.22 35.90
N THR A 218 -12.51 -27.91 36.90
CA THR A 218 -12.14 -28.81 38.00
C THR A 218 -12.08 -27.98 39.29
N PRO A 219 -12.35 -28.55 40.49
CA PRO A 219 -12.28 -27.79 41.75
C PRO A 219 -10.89 -27.19 42.03
N THR A 220 -9.83 -27.83 41.53
CA THR A 220 -8.45 -27.37 41.63
C THR A 220 -7.82 -27.14 40.26
N THR A 221 -6.90 -26.18 40.17
CA THR A 221 -6.19 -25.89 38.93
C THR A 221 -5.22 -27.01 38.58
N ARG A 222 -5.24 -27.47 37.32
CA ARG A 222 -4.31 -28.45 36.76
C ARG A 222 -3.82 -27.95 35.40
N TYR A 223 -2.51 -27.98 35.21
CA TYR A 223 -1.86 -27.64 33.95
C TYR A 223 -1.62 -28.88 33.10
N ARG A 224 -1.32 -28.70 31.81
CA ARG A 224 -0.96 -29.78 30.88
C ARG A 224 -2.03 -30.89 30.79
N VAL A 225 -3.31 -30.53 30.95
CA VAL A 225 -4.41 -31.50 30.87
C VAL A 225 -4.65 -31.88 29.42
N ALA A 226 -4.52 -33.17 29.10
CA ALA A 226 -4.69 -33.68 27.74
C ALA A 226 -6.18 -33.87 27.37
N ARG A 227 -6.59 -33.33 26.22
CA ARG A 227 -7.87 -33.60 25.56
C ARG A 227 -7.62 -34.25 24.21
N LEU A 228 -7.76 -35.58 24.14
CA LEU A 228 -7.52 -36.37 22.95
C LEU A 228 -8.78 -36.44 22.07
N TYR A 229 -8.62 -36.09 20.79
CA TYR A 229 -9.62 -36.27 19.74
C TYR A 229 -9.07 -37.23 18.68
N ARG A 230 -9.81 -38.29 18.35
CA ARG A 230 -9.35 -39.41 17.54
C ARG A 230 -10.42 -39.92 16.57
N GLY A 231 -10.00 -40.78 15.65
CA GLY A 231 -10.90 -41.43 14.69
C GLY A 231 -11.09 -40.64 13.39
N PHE A 232 -10.15 -39.76 13.05
CA PHE A 232 -10.16 -39.03 11.79
C PHE A 232 -9.51 -39.87 10.68
N ALA A 233 -9.86 -39.57 9.44
CA ALA A 233 -9.23 -40.17 8.28
C ALA A 233 -7.72 -39.82 8.24
N SER A 234 -6.95 -40.54 7.44
CA SER A 234 -5.60 -40.08 7.14
C SER A 234 -5.70 -38.89 6.19
N GLY A 235 -5.20 -37.73 6.58
CA GLY A 235 -5.25 -36.53 5.75
C GLY A 235 -5.08 -35.26 6.55
N TYR A 236 -5.22 -34.13 5.86
CA TYR A 236 -5.25 -32.82 6.48
C TYR A 236 -6.64 -32.53 7.06
N HIS A 237 -6.66 -32.03 8.29
CA HIS A 237 -7.86 -31.66 9.02
C HIS A 237 -7.72 -30.26 9.60
N ARG A 238 -8.84 -29.53 9.70
CA ARG A 238 -8.92 -28.21 10.33
C ARG A 238 -9.69 -28.31 11.64
N VAL A 239 -9.03 -27.96 12.74
CA VAL A 239 -9.62 -27.91 14.09
C VAL A 239 -10.01 -26.49 14.43
N THR A 240 -11.17 -26.30 15.04
CA THR A 240 -11.55 -25.05 15.71
C THR A 240 -11.95 -25.33 17.16
N ILE A 241 -11.35 -24.60 18.08
CA ILE A 241 -11.72 -24.57 19.51
C ILE A 241 -12.34 -23.20 19.77
N LYS A 242 -13.61 -23.19 20.17
CA LYS A 242 -14.41 -21.97 20.36
C LYS A 242 -14.85 -21.83 21.81
N VAL A 243 -14.61 -20.66 22.39
CA VAL A 243 -15.04 -20.32 23.75
C VAL A 243 -16.55 -20.12 23.79
N LEU A 244 -17.24 -20.85 24.66
CA LEU A 244 -18.70 -20.74 24.81
C LEU A 244 -19.13 -19.58 25.72
N GLY A 245 -18.21 -19.04 26.53
CA GLY A 245 -18.53 -18.01 27.52
C GLY A 245 -19.43 -18.53 28.64
N GLN A 246 -19.40 -19.84 28.90
CA GLN A 246 -20.24 -20.52 29.89
C GLN A 246 -19.36 -21.23 30.93
N GLN A 247 -19.80 -21.21 32.18
CA GLN A 247 -19.14 -21.94 33.26
C GLN A 247 -19.33 -23.45 33.08
N GLY A 248 -18.33 -24.23 33.46
CA GLY A 248 -18.40 -25.70 33.38
C GLY A 248 -19.14 -26.37 34.53
N SER A 249 -19.50 -25.62 35.58
CA SER A 249 -20.17 -26.10 36.78
C SER A 249 -20.87 -24.94 37.48
N PRO A 250 -21.96 -25.19 38.25
CA PRO A 250 -22.55 -24.18 39.13
C PRO A 250 -21.57 -23.60 40.16
N ASN A 251 -20.52 -24.35 40.53
CA ASN A 251 -19.46 -23.90 41.43
C ASN A 251 -18.31 -23.18 40.71
N GLY A 252 -18.41 -23.03 39.38
CA GLY A 252 -17.43 -22.37 38.55
C GLY A 252 -17.24 -20.89 38.92
N LYS A 253 -16.04 -20.39 38.68
CA LYS A 253 -15.60 -19.01 38.97
C LYS A 253 -15.22 -18.24 37.71
N GLY A 254 -15.37 -18.84 36.53
CA GLY A 254 -15.00 -18.21 35.27
C GLY A 254 -15.31 -19.07 34.05
N THR A 255 -14.92 -18.56 32.89
CA THR A 255 -15.23 -19.13 31.58
C THR A 255 -13.99 -19.28 30.70
N TRP A 256 -12.81 -19.33 31.32
CA TRP A 256 -11.54 -19.40 30.60
C TRP A 256 -11.39 -20.69 29.79
N VAL A 257 -10.81 -20.55 28.61
CA VAL A 257 -10.39 -21.64 27.74
C VAL A 257 -8.94 -21.40 27.36
N SER A 258 -8.10 -22.40 27.61
CA SER A 258 -6.64 -22.26 27.53
C SER A 258 -6.05 -23.16 26.45
N LEU A 259 -5.12 -22.64 25.65
CA LEU A 259 -4.28 -23.40 24.73
C LEU A 259 -2.84 -23.39 25.25
N ASP A 260 -2.37 -24.55 25.71
CA ASP A 260 -1.01 -24.76 26.21
C ASP A 260 -0.12 -25.35 25.09
N ALA A 261 -0.48 -26.53 24.59
CA ALA A 261 0.24 -27.19 23.50
C ALA A 261 -0.69 -28.05 22.63
N ILE A 262 -0.21 -28.41 21.44
CA ILE A 262 -0.85 -29.39 20.55
C ILE A 262 0.11 -30.56 20.34
N ALA A 263 -0.43 -31.78 20.33
CA ALA A 263 0.26 -32.95 19.80
C ALA A 263 -0.56 -33.61 18.71
N VAL A 264 0.10 -34.19 17.71
CA VAL A 264 -0.51 -34.92 16.59
C VAL A 264 0.07 -36.33 16.59
N ASN A 265 -0.80 -37.35 16.57
CA ASN A 265 -0.37 -38.75 16.66
C ASN A 265 0.59 -39.04 17.85
N GLY A 266 0.43 -38.34 18.96
CA GLY A 266 1.26 -38.50 20.16
C GLY A 266 2.56 -37.69 20.20
N THR A 267 2.88 -36.92 19.16
CA THR A 267 4.09 -36.08 19.10
C THR A 267 3.73 -34.61 19.17
N PHE A 268 4.45 -33.82 19.98
CA PHE A 268 4.24 -32.36 20.06
C PHE A 268 4.41 -31.72 18.68
N ALA A 269 3.50 -30.80 18.36
CA ALA A 269 3.45 -30.09 17.11
C ALA A 269 3.24 -28.59 17.37
N ALA A 270 3.81 -27.77 16.49
CA ALA A 270 3.63 -26.32 16.48
C ALA A 270 2.89 -25.90 15.20
N PRO A 271 1.60 -26.27 15.03
CA PRO A 271 0.85 -25.87 13.85
C PRO A 271 0.67 -24.34 13.83
N ARG A 272 0.44 -23.77 12.64
CA ARG A 272 0.06 -22.36 12.54
C ARG A 272 -1.29 -22.15 13.23
N LEU A 273 -1.27 -21.43 14.34
CA LEU A 273 -2.45 -21.04 15.10
C LEU A 273 -3.03 -19.76 14.52
N VAL A 274 -4.35 -19.75 14.30
CA VAL A 274 -5.12 -18.57 13.90
C VAL A 274 -6.12 -18.29 15.01
N PHE A 275 -5.82 -17.27 15.82
CA PHE A 275 -6.73 -16.82 16.85
C PHE A 275 -7.73 -15.83 16.29
N SER A 276 -8.87 -15.76 16.95
CA SER A 276 -9.87 -14.72 16.80
C SER A 276 -10.33 -14.31 18.20
N TRP A 277 -10.44 -13.00 18.39
CA TRP A 277 -11.08 -12.40 19.55
C TRP A 277 -12.59 -12.60 19.51
N GLN A 278 -13.32 -12.12 20.53
CA GLN A 278 -14.77 -12.18 20.50
C GLN A 278 -15.31 -11.34 19.34
N VAL A 279 -16.07 -11.99 18.45
CA VAL A 279 -16.83 -11.32 17.40
C VAL A 279 -18.11 -10.74 17.99
N VAL A 280 -18.36 -9.46 17.72
CA VAL A 280 -19.56 -8.74 18.16
C VAL A 280 -20.27 -8.19 16.91
N ALA A 281 -21.49 -8.66 16.66
CA ALA A 281 -22.31 -8.13 15.58
C ALA A 281 -22.84 -6.73 15.96
N SER A 282 -22.72 -5.77 15.05
CA SER A 282 -23.24 -4.41 15.20
C SER A 282 -23.40 -3.78 13.83
N ASN A 283 -24.60 -3.32 13.49
CA ASN A 283 -24.86 -2.61 12.23
C ASN A 283 -24.18 -1.22 12.16
N ARG A 284 -23.59 -0.75 13.27
CA ARG A 284 -22.82 0.50 13.32
C ARG A 284 -21.32 0.29 13.05
N ALA A 285 -20.84 -0.95 13.11
CA ALA A 285 -19.49 -1.30 12.70
C ALA A 285 -19.41 -1.44 11.17
N SER A 286 -18.25 -1.18 10.59
CA SER A 286 -18.10 -0.97 9.14
C SER A 286 -18.45 -2.20 8.29
N ALA A 287 -18.18 -3.41 8.77
CA ALA A 287 -18.58 -4.68 8.15
C ALA A 287 -19.76 -5.37 8.87
N GLY A 288 -20.57 -4.63 9.62
CA GLY A 288 -21.67 -5.17 10.43
C GLY A 288 -21.20 -5.94 11.68
N ARG A 289 -19.91 -5.91 11.99
CA ARG A 289 -19.30 -6.53 13.17
C ARG A 289 -17.96 -5.88 13.51
N GLU A 290 -17.50 -6.11 14.75
CA GLU A 290 -16.15 -5.83 15.22
C GLU A 290 -15.62 -7.05 15.98
N VAL A 291 -14.34 -7.05 16.34
CA VAL A 291 -13.77 -8.01 17.30
C VAL A 291 -13.22 -7.30 18.52
N ARG A 292 -13.30 -7.93 19.70
CA ARG A 292 -12.77 -7.33 20.93
C ARG A 292 -12.15 -8.34 21.89
N ALA A 293 -11.14 -7.89 22.62
CA ALA A 293 -10.55 -8.62 23.73
C ALA A 293 -10.51 -7.76 24.99
N ASN A 294 -10.48 -8.39 26.16
CA ASN A 294 -10.27 -7.72 27.45
C ASN A 294 -9.24 -8.43 28.33
N THR A 295 -8.48 -9.35 27.76
CA THR A 295 -7.41 -10.06 28.49
C THR A 295 -6.10 -9.33 28.28
N ARG A 296 -5.36 -9.12 29.37
CA ARG A 296 -4.02 -8.51 29.32
C ARG A 296 -3.13 -9.29 28.35
N GLY A 297 -2.45 -8.55 27.47
CA GLY A 297 -1.50 -9.12 26.52
C GLY A 297 -2.14 -9.79 25.30
N ALA A 298 -3.47 -9.85 25.22
CA ALA A 298 -4.12 -10.16 23.95
C ALA A 298 -3.74 -9.08 22.94
N SER A 299 -3.31 -9.47 21.75
CA SER A 299 -2.88 -8.52 20.72
C SER A 299 -3.44 -8.81 19.33
N VAL A 300 -3.48 -7.78 18.51
CA VAL A 300 -3.57 -7.89 17.05
C VAL A 300 -2.32 -7.30 16.43
N ARG A 301 -1.72 -8.01 15.48
CA ARG A 301 -0.67 -7.52 14.60
C ARG A 301 -1.24 -7.31 13.20
N PHE A 302 -1.11 -6.11 12.66
CA PHE A 302 -1.51 -5.76 11.31
C PHE A 302 -0.29 -5.38 10.47
N THR A 303 -0.11 -6.03 9.32
CA THR A 303 0.97 -5.73 8.37
C THR A 303 0.49 -4.76 7.31
N PHE A 304 1.25 -3.70 7.07
CA PHE A 304 0.94 -2.70 6.04
C PHE A 304 2.21 -2.10 5.45
N ARG A 305 2.12 -1.44 4.30
CA ARG A 305 3.12 -0.49 3.83
C ARG A 305 2.56 0.92 3.83
N GLY A 306 3.32 1.86 4.36
CA GLY A 306 3.01 3.27 4.20
C GLY A 306 3.47 4.10 5.40
N ARG A 307 3.28 5.41 5.28
CA ARG A 307 3.79 6.37 6.27
C ARG A 307 2.84 6.64 7.44
N SER A 308 1.59 6.17 7.35
CA SER A 308 0.57 6.33 8.37
C SER A 308 -0.49 5.24 8.29
N ILE A 309 -0.99 4.85 9.46
CA ILE A 309 -2.01 3.82 9.66
C ILE A 309 -3.00 4.29 10.73
N ASP A 310 -4.28 4.03 10.48
CA ASP A 310 -5.34 4.16 11.47
C ASP A 310 -5.77 2.78 11.95
N TRP A 311 -5.85 2.61 13.26
CA TRP A 311 -6.68 1.61 13.89
C TRP A 311 -8.03 2.25 14.22
N ILE A 312 -9.09 1.73 13.60
CA ILE A 312 -10.46 2.15 13.84
C ILE A 312 -11.06 1.24 14.91
N THR A 313 -11.57 1.86 15.97
CA THR A 313 -12.00 1.17 17.19
C THR A 313 -13.33 1.73 17.70
N THR A 314 -13.86 1.11 18.74
CA THR A 314 -15.02 1.57 19.49
C THR A 314 -14.55 2.21 20.79
N THR A 315 -15.19 3.32 21.15
CA THR A 315 -15.07 3.92 22.49
C THR A 315 -16.37 3.74 23.25
N GLY A 316 -16.32 3.61 24.57
CA GLY A 316 -17.53 3.48 25.38
C GLY A 316 -17.26 3.18 26.85
N PRO A 317 -18.32 3.02 27.67
CA PRO A 317 -18.16 2.88 29.12
C PRO A 317 -17.44 1.59 29.54
N THR A 318 -17.47 0.58 28.67
CA THR A 318 -16.83 -0.72 28.87
C THR A 318 -15.46 -0.83 28.20
N GLU A 319 -15.11 0.12 27.35
CA GLU A 319 -13.84 0.15 26.63
C GLU A 319 -12.74 0.68 27.56
N GLY A 320 -11.51 0.24 27.34
CA GLY A 320 -10.40 0.61 28.20
C GLY A 320 -9.14 0.88 27.43
N THR A 321 -7.99 0.44 27.96
CA THR A 321 -6.70 0.91 27.47
C THR A 321 -5.99 -0.13 26.61
N ALA A 322 -5.36 0.35 25.55
CA ALA A 322 -4.51 -0.44 24.67
C ALA A 322 -3.18 0.29 24.42
N THR A 323 -2.12 -0.45 24.18
CA THR A 323 -0.83 0.12 23.75
C THR A 323 -0.61 -0.19 22.28
N MET A 324 -0.28 0.84 21.49
CA MET A 324 0.10 0.70 20.09
C MET A 324 1.61 0.66 19.96
N TYR A 325 2.12 -0.32 19.22
CA TYR A 325 3.51 -0.41 18.79
C TYR A 325 3.56 -0.43 17.26
N VAL A 326 4.61 0.15 16.68
CA VAL A 326 4.96 -0.07 15.28
C VAL A 326 6.38 -0.60 15.23
N ASP A 327 6.55 -1.75 14.60
CA ASP A 327 7.83 -2.47 14.48
C ASP A 327 8.50 -2.73 15.85
N GLY A 328 7.67 -3.09 16.84
CA GLY A 328 8.12 -3.32 18.22
C GLY A 328 8.39 -2.04 19.03
N VAL A 329 8.37 -0.86 18.41
CA VAL A 329 8.56 0.42 19.10
C VAL A 329 7.22 0.97 19.58
N LYS A 330 7.11 1.23 20.89
CA LYS A 330 5.90 1.81 21.49
C LYS A 330 5.63 3.20 20.91
N LYS A 331 4.41 3.42 20.41
CA LYS A 331 3.97 4.71 19.84
C LYS A 331 3.06 5.46 20.80
N SER A 332 2.10 4.78 21.41
CA SER A 332 1.14 5.43 22.31
C SER A 332 0.47 4.44 23.25
N ILE A 333 -0.05 4.95 24.37
CA ILE A 333 -1.10 4.29 25.14
C ILE A 333 -2.40 5.03 24.81
N VAL A 334 -3.40 4.29 24.39
CA VAL A 334 -4.72 4.79 24.01
C VAL A 334 -5.71 4.44 25.11
N ASN A 335 -6.54 5.41 25.52
CA ASN A 335 -7.71 5.17 26.34
C ASN A 335 -8.98 5.26 25.47
N ASN A 336 -9.73 4.17 25.38
CA ASN A 336 -10.98 4.08 24.64
C ASN A 336 -12.23 4.28 25.52
N TYR A 337 -12.07 4.56 26.81
CA TYR A 337 -13.20 4.91 27.66
C TYR A 337 -13.93 6.15 27.15
N ALA A 338 -15.26 6.09 27.14
CA ALA A 338 -16.15 7.22 26.92
C ALA A 338 -17.46 7.01 27.71
N SER A 339 -18.18 8.07 28.05
CA SER A 339 -19.47 7.95 28.77
C SER A 339 -20.59 7.33 27.94
N SER A 340 -20.42 7.24 26.62
CA SER A 340 -21.36 6.62 25.68
C SER A 340 -20.61 5.88 24.58
N THR A 341 -21.26 4.88 23.98
CA THR A 341 -20.64 4.07 22.93
C THR A 341 -20.61 4.81 21.60
N HIS A 342 -19.42 4.90 21.00
CA HIS A 342 -19.19 5.48 19.68
C HIS A 342 -18.31 4.55 18.83
N TYR A 343 -18.81 4.20 17.64
CA TYR A 343 -18.10 3.38 16.66
C TYR A 343 -17.28 4.26 15.71
N GLY A 344 -16.20 3.72 15.16
CA GLY A 344 -15.39 4.47 14.16
C GLY A 344 -14.39 5.46 14.76
N ALA A 345 -14.07 5.34 16.06
CA ALA A 345 -13.04 6.17 16.68
C ALA A 345 -11.66 5.88 16.08
N ILE A 346 -10.91 6.93 15.74
CA ILE A 346 -9.64 6.82 15.01
C ILE A 346 -8.46 6.90 15.97
N ARG A 347 -7.60 5.88 15.96
CA ARG A 347 -6.30 5.86 16.64
C ARG A 347 -5.19 5.80 15.60
N ARG A 348 -4.54 6.94 15.38
CA ARG A 348 -3.58 7.12 14.28
C ARG A 348 -2.14 6.99 14.75
N VAL A 349 -1.33 6.33 13.93
CA VAL A 349 0.13 6.48 13.92
C VAL A 349 0.54 7.09 12.59
N SER A 350 1.42 8.09 12.63
CA SER A 350 1.92 8.82 11.46
C SER A 350 3.44 8.98 11.55
N ASN A 351 4.02 9.67 10.57
CA ASN A 351 5.45 9.98 10.48
C ASN A 351 6.33 8.71 10.47
N LEU A 352 5.85 7.66 9.81
CA LEU A 352 6.63 6.46 9.54
C LEU A 352 7.42 6.61 8.23
N SER A 353 8.44 5.77 8.06
CA SER A 353 9.10 5.60 6.75
C SER A 353 8.12 5.01 5.73
N ASP A 354 8.39 5.15 4.42
CA ASP A 354 7.64 4.39 3.42
C ASP A 354 8.23 2.99 3.30
N ALA A 355 7.86 2.13 4.25
CA ALA A 355 8.31 0.75 4.32
C ALA A 355 7.15 -0.17 4.72
N VAL A 356 7.39 -1.48 4.68
CA VAL A 356 6.49 -2.43 5.33
C VAL A 356 6.68 -2.31 6.84
N HIS A 357 5.57 -2.21 7.56
CA HIS A 357 5.47 -2.01 9.00
C HIS A 357 4.52 -3.03 9.61
N TYR A 358 4.68 -3.24 10.91
CA TYR A 358 3.81 -4.07 11.74
C TYR A 358 3.21 -3.22 12.86
N LEU A 359 1.90 -2.97 12.81
CA LEU A 359 1.16 -2.35 13.91
C LEU A 359 0.73 -3.44 14.90
N ASP A 360 1.21 -3.39 16.13
CA ASP A 360 0.70 -4.20 17.23
C ASP A 360 -0.21 -3.35 18.13
N VAL A 361 -1.44 -3.79 18.33
CA VAL A 361 -2.36 -3.24 19.34
C VAL A 361 -2.51 -4.26 20.47
N VAL A 362 -2.06 -3.90 21.66
CA VAL A 362 -2.00 -4.81 22.82
C VAL A 362 -2.95 -4.34 23.91
N ALA A 363 -3.90 -5.20 24.30
CA ALA A 363 -4.85 -4.91 25.36
C ALA A 363 -4.17 -4.90 26.74
N SER A 364 -4.48 -3.91 27.59
CA SER A 364 -3.94 -3.80 28.95
C SER A 364 -4.56 -4.80 29.94
N GLY A 365 -5.74 -5.31 29.61
CA GLY A 365 -6.60 -6.10 30.50
C GLY A 365 -7.55 -5.25 31.35
N VAL A 366 -7.58 -3.94 31.15
CA VAL A 366 -8.58 -3.02 31.75
C VAL A 366 -9.54 -2.61 30.65
N GLY A 367 -10.82 -2.97 30.80
CA GLY A 367 -11.85 -2.75 29.77
C GLY A 367 -11.64 -3.59 28.50
N TYR A 368 -12.47 -3.33 27.49
CA TYR A 368 -12.32 -3.92 26.16
C TYR A 368 -11.38 -3.09 25.27
N THR A 369 -10.75 -3.81 24.33
CA THR A 369 -10.03 -3.28 23.19
C THR A 369 -10.71 -3.84 21.95
N ALA A 370 -11.41 -3.00 21.20
CA ALA A 370 -12.12 -3.38 19.98
C ALA A 370 -11.32 -3.05 18.70
N VAL A 371 -11.51 -3.85 17.65
CA VAL A 371 -11.00 -3.60 16.30
C VAL A 371 -12.18 -3.70 15.35
N ASP A 372 -12.48 -2.59 14.68
CA ASP A 372 -13.45 -2.50 13.60
C ASP A 372 -12.73 -2.69 12.26
N ARG A 373 -11.73 -1.84 11.98
CA ARG A 373 -10.92 -1.95 10.76
C ARG A 373 -9.56 -1.23 10.86
N PHE A 374 -8.74 -1.40 9.85
CA PHE A 374 -7.49 -0.70 9.63
C PHE A 374 -7.53 0.13 8.35
N VAL A 375 -6.95 1.34 8.39
CA VAL A 375 -6.86 2.22 7.21
C VAL A 375 -5.44 2.69 6.99
N VAL A 376 -4.80 2.22 5.92
CA VAL A 376 -3.51 2.74 5.46
C VAL A 376 -3.75 4.10 4.81
N ARG A 377 -3.14 5.15 5.35
CA ARG A 377 -3.33 6.51 4.85
C ARG A 377 -2.28 6.86 3.82
N LEU A 378 -2.73 7.16 2.61
CA LEU A 378 -1.95 7.85 1.60
C LEU A 378 -2.18 9.36 1.71
N PRO A 379 -1.21 10.20 1.31
CA PRO A 379 -1.42 11.63 1.16
C PRO A 379 -2.56 11.95 0.20
N ASP A 380 -3.30 13.00 0.49
CA ASP A 380 -4.33 13.49 -0.42
C ASP A 380 -3.67 14.22 -1.60
N LEU A 381 -3.82 13.65 -2.80
CA LEU A 381 -3.26 14.22 -4.03
C LEU A 381 -4.27 15.06 -4.82
N THR A 382 -5.48 15.28 -4.29
CA THR A 382 -6.47 16.14 -4.94
C THR A 382 -5.99 17.58 -5.08
N ILE A 383 -5.08 18.02 -4.21
CA ILE A 383 -4.47 19.35 -4.28
C ILE A 383 -3.72 19.60 -5.60
N PHE A 384 -3.25 18.54 -6.26
CA PHE A 384 -2.52 18.60 -7.53
C PHE A 384 -3.42 18.32 -8.74
N LYS A 385 -4.75 18.21 -8.55
CA LYS A 385 -5.70 17.89 -9.62
C LYS A 385 -6.50 19.11 -10.04
N GLY A 386 -6.75 19.20 -11.36
CA GLY A 386 -7.53 20.28 -11.95
C GLY A 386 -6.65 21.46 -12.35
N LEU A 387 -7.27 22.57 -12.73
CA LEU A 387 -6.56 23.77 -13.16
C LEU A 387 -5.86 24.40 -11.95
N GLY A 388 -4.53 24.55 -12.04
CA GLY A 388 -3.72 25.33 -11.12
C GLY A 388 -3.14 26.55 -11.80
N THR A 389 -2.69 27.52 -11.02
CA THR A 389 -1.94 28.70 -11.52
C THR A 389 -0.69 28.93 -10.69
N TRP A 390 0.37 29.38 -11.35
CA TRP A 390 1.61 29.78 -10.71
C TRP A 390 1.54 31.25 -10.30
N VAL A 391 2.17 31.57 -9.18
CA VAL A 391 2.39 32.91 -8.65
C VAL A 391 3.86 32.96 -8.23
N ASP A 392 4.66 33.73 -8.94
CA ASP A 392 6.08 33.88 -8.68
C ASP A 392 6.32 34.95 -7.60
N LEU A 393 7.48 34.91 -6.95
CA LEU A 393 7.88 35.93 -5.98
C LEU A 393 7.82 37.36 -6.54
N PHE A 394 7.99 37.53 -7.86
CA PHE A 394 7.87 38.83 -8.54
C PHE A 394 6.43 39.30 -8.71
N ASP A 395 5.43 38.42 -8.61
CA ASP A 395 4.02 38.76 -8.79
C ASP A 395 3.41 39.37 -7.52
N TYR A 396 3.94 39.05 -6.35
CA TYR A 396 3.41 39.53 -5.05
C TYR A 396 4.45 40.23 -4.18
N GLY A 397 5.75 40.09 -4.48
CA GLY A 397 6.83 40.67 -3.70
C GLY A 397 7.25 42.06 -4.20
N GLY A 398 6.97 43.11 -3.42
CA GLY A 398 7.44 44.49 -3.67
C GLY A 398 6.31 45.52 -3.83
N SER A 399 6.65 46.76 -4.16
CA SER A 399 5.66 47.83 -4.36
C SER A 399 4.82 47.56 -5.61
N GLY A 400 3.52 47.30 -5.41
CA GLY A 400 2.58 47.00 -6.51
C GLY A 400 2.34 45.51 -6.79
N GLY A 401 2.75 44.62 -5.87
CA GLY A 401 2.40 43.20 -5.94
C GLY A 401 0.89 42.95 -5.94
N LEU A 402 0.48 41.80 -6.48
CA LEU A 402 -0.91 41.38 -6.54
C LEU A 402 -1.52 41.30 -5.13
N ASP A 403 -2.64 41.99 -4.94
CA ASP A 403 -3.46 41.87 -3.73
C ASP A 403 -4.20 40.50 -3.76
N PRO A 404 -3.92 39.59 -2.81
CA PRO A 404 -4.57 38.28 -2.77
C PRO A 404 -6.09 38.38 -2.68
N SER A 405 -6.64 39.41 -2.02
CA SER A 405 -8.08 39.62 -1.87
C SER A 405 -8.80 39.88 -3.20
N VAL A 406 -8.07 40.33 -4.22
CA VAL A 406 -8.55 40.55 -5.59
C VAL A 406 -8.17 39.38 -6.50
N ALA A 407 -6.91 38.96 -6.44
CA ALA A 407 -6.36 37.96 -7.34
C ALA A 407 -6.97 36.57 -7.13
N VAL A 408 -7.15 36.12 -5.89
CA VAL A 408 -7.68 34.78 -5.59
C VAL A 408 -9.12 34.60 -6.06
N PRO A 409 -10.08 35.52 -5.77
CA PRO A 409 -11.42 35.42 -6.33
C PRO A 409 -11.47 35.43 -7.86
N ALA A 410 -10.59 36.22 -8.50
CA ALA A 410 -10.48 36.23 -9.96
C ALA A 410 -9.95 34.89 -10.50
N MET A 411 -8.90 34.32 -9.92
CA MET A 411 -8.41 32.99 -10.27
C MET A 411 -9.52 31.94 -10.13
N LYS A 412 -10.28 31.99 -9.02
CA LYS A 412 -11.41 31.08 -8.78
C LYS A 412 -12.49 31.22 -9.85
N SER A 413 -12.84 32.44 -10.26
CA SER A 413 -13.87 32.65 -11.29
C SER A 413 -13.46 32.09 -12.65
N HIS A 414 -12.16 32.02 -12.93
CA HIS A 414 -11.59 31.32 -14.09
C HIS A 414 -11.44 29.80 -13.91
N GLY A 415 -11.96 29.23 -12.83
CA GLY A 415 -11.96 27.79 -12.58
C GLY A 415 -10.65 27.25 -12.00
N VAL A 416 -9.71 28.13 -11.60
CA VAL A 416 -8.50 27.72 -10.87
C VAL A 416 -8.92 27.12 -9.53
N ARG A 417 -8.29 26.00 -9.17
CA ARG A 417 -8.51 25.28 -7.90
C ARG A 417 -7.33 25.39 -6.96
N THR A 418 -6.12 25.48 -7.51
CA THR A 418 -4.87 25.48 -6.73
C THR A 418 -3.96 26.61 -7.16
N VAL A 419 -3.48 27.40 -6.19
CA VAL A 419 -2.40 28.37 -6.40
C VAL A 419 -1.06 27.71 -6.05
N TYR A 420 -0.06 27.87 -6.91
CA TYR A 420 1.32 27.45 -6.70
C TYR A 420 2.17 28.70 -6.50
N ILE A 421 2.50 29.03 -5.25
CA ILE A 421 3.20 30.26 -4.91
C ILE A 421 4.68 29.99 -4.59
N GLU A 422 5.59 30.73 -5.21
CA GLU A 422 7.02 30.64 -4.90
C GLU A 422 7.23 31.18 -3.49
N THR A 423 8.10 30.61 -2.68
CA THR A 423 8.28 31.09 -1.30
C THR A 423 9.62 31.76 -1.05
N ALA A 424 10.64 31.40 -1.83
CA ALA A 424 11.97 31.98 -1.73
C ALA A 424 12.81 31.65 -2.95
N ARG A 425 13.78 32.52 -3.23
CA ARG A 425 14.84 32.26 -4.20
C ARG A 425 16.00 31.53 -3.53
N TRP A 426 16.79 30.80 -4.32
CA TRP A 426 17.97 30.09 -3.82
C TRP A 426 18.99 31.02 -3.12
N ASN A 427 19.04 32.30 -3.49
CA ASN A 427 19.93 33.32 -2.92
C ASN A 427 19.25 34.24 -1.89
N SER A 428 18.00 33.97 -1.48
CA SER A 428 17.32 34.75 -0.46
C SER A 428 18.04 34.70 0.89
N SER A 429 18.08 35.81 1.62
CA SER A 429 18.71 35.85 2.96
C SER A 429 17.93 35.07 4.03
N SER A 430 16.67 34.74 3.77
CA SER A 430 15.75 34.02 4.66
C SER A 430 15.15 32.79 3.97
N ALA A 431 14.44 31.96 4.76
CA ALA A 431 13.71 30.79 4.26
C ALA A 431 12.43 31.16 3.48
N PHE A 432 11.86 32.33 3.76
CA PHE A 432 10.74 32.93 3.06
C PHE A 432 11.04 34.38 2.71
N ASN A 433 10.71 34.79 1.49
CA ASN A 433 10.52 36.20 1.20
C ASN A 433 9.07 36.58 1.50
N PHE A 434 8.87 37.81 1.99
CA PHE A 434 7.55 38.38 2.25
C PHE A 434 6.61 37.45 3.05
N PRO A 435 7.02 37.00 4.26
CA PRO A 435 6.26 35.99 5.00
C PRO A 435 4.84 36.44 5.37
N THR A 436 4.60 37.73 5.55
CA THR A 436 3.26 38.27 5.81
C THR A 436 2.36 38.10 4.59
N ASP A 437 2.83 38.53 3.41
CA ASP A 437 2.08 38.40 2.16
C ASP A 437 1.79 36.92 1.83
N VAL A 438 2.77 36.03 2.02
CA VAL A 438 2.58 34.57 1.88
C VAL A 438 1.47 34.07 2.81
N GLY A 439 1.42 34.55 4.06
CA GLY A 439 0.34 34.24 5.00
C GLY A 439 -1.03 34.71 4.51
N ASP A 440 -1.12 35.92 3.96
CA ASP A 440 -2.36 36.50 3.45
C ASP A 440 -2.88 35.74 2.21
N TRP A 441 -1.97 35.30 1.34
CA TRP A 441 -2.31 34.42 0.20
C TRP A 441 -2.89 33.08 0.66
N ILE A 442 -2.30 32.46 1.68
CA ILE A 442 -2.81 31.20 2.25
C ILE A 442 -4.22 31.40 2.80
N ASP A 443 -4.39 32.41 3.64
CA ASP A 443 -5.65 32.66 4.32
C ASP A 443 -6.76 33.01 3.32
N THR A 444 -6.44 33.81 2.30
CA THR A 444 -7.39 34.20 1.26
C THR A 444 -7.77 33.04 0.35
N ALA A 445 -6.80 32.19 -0.03
CA ALA A 445 -7.06 30.98 -0.81
C ALA A 445 -8.04 30.06 -0.07
N HIS A 446 -7.78 29.79 1.20
CA HIS A 446 -8.65 28.93 2.02
C HIS A 446 -10.03 29.54 2.27
N ALA A 447 -10.12 30.84 2.53
CA ALA A 447 -11.40 31.55 2.67
C ALA A 447 -12.26 31.45 1.39
N ASN A 448 -11.61 31.34 0.23
CA ASN A 448 -12.26 31.14 -1.06
C ASN A 448 -12.44 29.66 -1.43
N GLY A 449 -12.10 28.71 -0.55
CA GLY A 449 -12.21 27.27 -0.81
C GLY A 449 -11.24 26.77 -1.90
N MET A 450 -10.18 27.53 -2.19
CA MET A 450 -9.08 27.12 -3.05
C MET A 450 -7.97 26.47 -2.23
N LYS A 451 -7.12 25.72 -2.92
CA LYS A 451 -5.92 25.10 -2.37
C LYS A 451 -4.68 25.92 -2.67
N ILE A 452 -3.67 25.81 -1.82
CA ILE A 452 -2.40 26.51 -2.02
C ILE A 452 -1.19 25.60 -1.76
N VAL A 453 -0.29 25.56 -2.74
CA VAL A 453 0.97 24.81 -2.71
C VAL A 453 2.11 25.82 -2.71
N GLY A 454 2.98 25.75 -1.72
CA GLY A 454 4.25 26.48 -1.77
C GLY A 454 5.22 25.73 -2.67
N TRP A 455 5.95 26.44 -3.53
CA TRP A 455 7.02 25.83 -4.32
C TRP A 455 8.36 26.53 -4.13
N TYR A 456 9.42 25.76 -4.36
CA TYR A 456 10.81 26.21 -4.22
C TYR A 456 11.69 25.59 -5.28
N LEU A 457 12.56 26.42 -5.87
CA LEU A 457 13.57 26.03 -6.86
C LEU A 457 14.95 25.86 -6.19
N PRO A 458 15.35 24.61 -5.86
CA PRO A 458 16.71 24.30 -5.40
C PRO A 458 17.76 24.53 -6.50
N ILE A 459 18.97 24.90 -6.08
CA ILE A 459 20.12 25.08 -6.98
C ILE A 459 21.23 24.05 -6.73
N TYR A 460 21.14 23.32 -5.61
CA TYR A 460 22.00 22.19 -5.23
C TYR A 460 23.48 22.57 -5.04
N GLY A 461 24.35 21.56 -4.96
CA GLY A 461 25.77 21.74 -4.66
C GLY A 461 25.98 22.26 -3.24
N THR A 462 26.70 23.37 -3.09
CA THR A 462 26.96 23.99 -1.78
C THR A 462 25.68 24.47 -1.08
N TYR A 463 24.58 24.65 -1.82
CA TYR A 463 23.29 25.11 -1.30
C TYR A 463 22.38 23.98 -0.81
N LEU A 464 22.75 22.70 -0.99
CA LEU A 464 21.86 21.56 -0.69
C LEU A 464 21.24 21.63 0.72
N ASN A 465 22.00 22.01 1.75
CA ASN A 465 21.47 22.14 3.11
C ASN A 465 20.45 23.28 3.23
N THR A 466 20.73 24.43 2.59
CA THR A 466 19.82 25.56 2.54
C THR A 466 18.56 25.21 1.75
N ASP A 467 18.70 24.52 0.62
CA ASP A 467 17.60 24.05 -0.21
C ASP A 467 16.64 23.14 0.57
N VAL A 468 17.20 22.19 1.33
CA VAL A 468 16.43 21.35 2.26
C VAL A 468 15.69 22.21 3.29
N ALA A 469 16.39 23.15 3.93
CA ALA A 469 15.81 23.98 4.98
C ALA A 469 14.65 24.85 4.48
N ARG A 470 14.80 25.51 3.32
CA ARG A 470 13.73 26.33 2.70
C ARG A 470 12.53 25.48 2.32
N THR A 471 12.78 24.31 1.74
CA THR A 471 11.73 23.38 1.33
C THR A 471 10.93 22.85 2.54
N VAL A 472 11.61 22.50 3.64
CA VAL A 472 10.94 22.07 4.88
C VAL A 472 10.18 23.23 5.53
N ALA A 473 10.69 24.46 5.42
CA ALA A 473 10.04 25.64 5.95
C ALA A 473 8.65 25.87 5.35
N ILE A 474 8.43 25.54 4.07
CA ILE A 474 7.10 25.53 3.42
C ILE A 474 6.10 24.70 4.23
N ALA A 475 6.44 23.46 4.59
CA ALA A 475 5.51 22.58 5.29
C ALA A 475 5.19 23.01 6.72
N THR A 476 6.11 23.72 7.37
CA THR A 476 5.98 24.16 8.77
C THR A 476 5.48 25.59 8.93
N PHE A 477 5.46 26.38 7.85
CA PHE A 477 4.98 27.76 7.87
C PHE A 477 3.52 27.85 8.30
N ARG A 478 3.21 28.88 9.10
CA ARG A 478 1.85 29.22 9.50
C ARG A 478 1.60 30.72 9.31
N SER A 479 0.43 31.04 8.74
CA SER A 479 -0.08 32.39 8.59
C SER A 479 -0.43 33.00 9.96
N SER A 480 -0.78 34.28 9.98
CA SER A 480 -1.22 34.99 11.18
C SER A 480 -2.48 34.38 11.80
N THR A 481 -3.33 33.74 11.01
CA THR A 481 -4.52 33.01 11.48
C THR A 481 -4.24 31.53 11.81
N GLY A 482 -2.99 31.08 11.66
CA GLY A 482 -2.56 29.72 12.00
C GLY A 482 -2.81 28.68 10.90
N GLN A 483 -3.18 29.11 9.68
CA GLN A 483 -3.29 28.21 8.53
C GLN A 483 -1.91 27.97 7.89
N GLY A 484 -1.77 26.94 7.07
CA GLY A 484 -0.53 26.64 6.37
C GLY A 484 -0.81 26.08 4.98
N PHE A 485 0.23 25.83 4.19
CA PHE A 485 0.10 25.26 2.86
C PHE A 485 -0.60 23.90 2.87
N ASP A 486 -1.31 23.57 1.78
CA ASP A 486 -1.93 22.26 1.57
C ASP A 486 -0.92 21.24 1.03
N GLY A 487 0.17 21.69 0.43
CA GLY A 487 1.25 20.84 -0.08
C GLY A 487 2.49 21.62 -0.51
N LEU A 488 3.46 20.89 -1.04
CA LEU A 488 4.75 21.40 -1.49
C LEU A 488 5.05 20.96 -2.93
N GLY A 489 5.56 21.88 -3.74
CA GLY A 489 6.20 21.59 -5.03
C GLY A 489 7.71 21.83 -4.94
N ILE A 490 8.53 20.89 -5.37
CA ILE A 490 9.98 21.04 -5.41
C ILE A 490 10.41 21.07 -6.88
N ASP A 491 10.94 22.20 -7.30
CA ASP A 491 11.33 22.43 -8.69
C ASP A 491 12.74 21.93 -9.00
N ILE A 492 12.80 20.65 -9.36
CA ILE A 492 14.05 19.90 -9.52
C ILE A 492 14.57 19.96 -10.96
N GLU A 493 14.25 21.03 -11.69
CA GLU A 493 14.53 21.15 -13.12
C GLU A 493 15.87 21.81 -13.46
N ILE A 494 16.45 22.61 -12.55
CA ILE A 494 17.65 23.40 -12.82
C ILE A 494 18.94 22.69 -12.37
N LYS A 495 19.88 22.57 -13.31
CA LYS A 495 21.29 22.21 -13.07
C LYS A 495 22.18 23.44 -13.27
N THR A 496 23.03 23.75 -12.31
CA THR A 496 24.05 24.80 -12.51
C THR A 496 25.09 24.36 -13.55
N SER A 497 25.72 25.32 -14.22
CA SER A 497 26.74 25.04 -15.25
C SER A 497 27.98 24.34 -14.68
N SER A 498 28.33 24.61 -13.42
CA SER A 498 29.50 24.03 -12.73
C SER A 498 29.26 22.64 -12.14
N GLN A 499 28.00 22.20 -11.98
CA GLN A 499 27.68 20.92 -11.35
C GLN A 499 27.68 19.77 -12.36
N ALA A 500 28.39 18.69 -12.02
CA ALA A 500 28.32 17.43 -12.76
C ALA A 500 26.91 16.83 -12.66
N ARG A 501 26.40 16.27 -13.76
CA ARG A 501 25.03 15.70 -13.82
C ARG A 501 24.80 14.60 -12.78
N SER A 502 25.76 13.70 -12.58
CA SER A 502 25.66 12.64 -11.56
C SER A 502 25.57 13.20 -10.14
N ALA A 503 26.29 14.29 -9.84
CA ALA A 503 26.22 14.97 -8.56
C ALA A 503 24.86 15.66 -8.37
N TRP A 504 24.35 16.33 -9.41
CA TRP A 504 23.01 16.92 -9.41
C TRP A 504 21.92 15.88 -9.11
N PHE A 505 21.96 14.73 -9.78
CA PHE A 505 21.01 13.64 -9.52
C PHE A 505 21.10 13.07 -8.10
N ALA A 506 22.32 12.96 -7.55
CA ALA A 506 22.52 12.55 -6.16
C ALA A 506 21.97 13.60 -5.18
N ASP A 507 22.12 14.89 -5.49
CA ASP A 507 21.59 15.99 -4.69
C ASP A 507 20.05 16.02 -4.72
N ILE A 508 19.41 15.81 -5.89
CA ILE A 508 17.94 15.64 -6.00
C ILE A 508 17.46 14.53 -5.07
N ALA A 509 18.08 13.35 -5.16
CA ALA A 509 17.70 12.19 -4.35
C ALA A 509 17.87 12.49 -2.84
N THR A 510 18.97 13.15 -2.48
CA THR A 510 19.30 13.51 -1.09
C THR A 510 18.35 14.57 -0.55
N HIS A 511 18.04 15.61 -1.34
CA HIS A 511 17.12 16.68 -1.00
C HIS A 511 15.72 16.13 -0.73
N LEU A 512 15.17 15.35 -1.66
CA LEU A 512 13.85 14.75 -1.50
C LEU A 512 13.79 13.83 -0.26
N ALA A 513 14.81 13.01 -0.05
CA ALA A 513 14.87 12.14 1.13
C ALA A 513 14.90 12.94 2.44
N ARG A 514 15.70 14.02 2.51
CA ARG A 514 15.80 14.88 3.70
C ARG A 514 14.53 15.68 3.94
N VAL A 515 13.92 16.24 2.89
CA VAL A 515 12.62 16.92 3.01
C VAL A 515 11.57 15.96 3.57
N ARG A 516 11.56 14.69 3.14
CA ARG A 516 10.66 13.69 3.70
C ARG A 516 10.87 13.36 5.17
N THR A 517 12.05 13.61 5.72
CA THR A 517 12.26 13.52 7.17
C THR A 517 11.78 14.77 7.92
N GLY A 518 11.71 15.92 7.25
CA GLY A 518 11.30 17.21 7.82
C GLY A 518 9.81 17.54 7.70
N VAL A 519 9.04 16.79 6.90
CA VAL A 519 7.60 17.02 6.71
C VAL A 519 6.76 15.84 7.22
N THR A 520 5.50 16.10 7.58
CA THR A 520 4.63 15.02 8.05
C THR A 520 4.33 14.00 6.95
N ALA A 521 4.07 12.76 7.34
CA ALA A 521 3.73 11.67 6.43
C ALA A 521 2.55 11.97 5.48
N ALA A 522 1.59 12.77 5.94
CA ALA A 522 0.40 13.13 5.19
C ALA A 522 0.63 14.33 4.27
N PHE A 523 1.72 15.09 4.45
CA PHE A 523 1.98 16.30 3.68
C PHE A 523 2.33 15.94 2.23
N PRO A 524 1.52 16.35 1.24
CA PRO A 524 1.75 16.00 -0.15
C PRO A 524 2.97 16.75 -0.69
N VAL A 525 3.85 16.04 -1.40
CA VAL A 525 5.03 16.63 -2.06
C VAL A 525 5.03 16.24 -3.53
N GLY A 526 5.02 17.25 -4.39
CA GLY A 526 5.21 17.13 -5.82
C GLY A 526 6.67 17.40 -6.21
N ALA A 527 7.19 16.61 -7.14
CA ALA A 527 8.43 16.91 -7.83
C ALA A 527 8.09 17.55 -9.17
N ILE A 528 8.41 18.83 -9.31
CA ILE A 528 8.23 19.58 -10.54
C ILE A 528 9.46 19.29 -11.40
N THR A 529 9.23 18.78 -12.61
CA THR A 529 10.30 18.31 -13.49
C THR A 529 10.27 19.04 -14.81
N TYR A 530 11.39 18.96 -15.51
CA TYR A 530 11.59 19.57 -16.82
C TYR A 530 10.50 19.18 -17.84
N PRO A 531 10.32 19.96 -18.92
CA PRO A 531 9.28 19.65 -19.88
C PRO A 531 9.55 18.37 -20.67
N PRO A 532 8.53 17.49 -20.84
CA PRO A 532 8.68 16.27 -21.64
C PRO A 532 9.18 16.53 -23.06
N LEU A 533 8.72 17.61 -23.70
CA LEU A 533 9.17 17.98 -25.05
C LEU A 533 10.68 18.24 -25.08
N VAL A 534 11.21 18.94 -24.08
CA VAL A 534 12.64 19.24 -24.02
C VAL A 534 13.45 17.97 -23.67
N MET A 535 12.89 17.06 -22.87
CA MET A 535 13.49 15.74 -22.67
C MET A 535 13.59 14.93 -23.98
N ASP A 536 12.61 15.07 -24.88
CA ASP A 536 12.65 14.42 -26.20
C ASP A 536 13.64 15.10 -27.15
N MET A 537 13.77 16.42 -27.08
CA MET A 537 14.72 17.20 -27.91
C MET A 537 16.18 17.01 -27.47
N ASP A 538 16.44 16.87 -26.16
CA ASP A 538 17.75 16.53 -25.63
C ASP A 538 17.66 15.36 -24.63
N PRO A 539 17.51 14.13 -25.15
CA PRO A 539 17.44 12.93 -24.30
C PRO A 539 18.72 12.72 -23.49
N SER A 540 19.83 13.29 -23.96
CA SER A 540 21.12 13.13 -23.31
C SER A 540 21.16 13.89 -21.99
N SER A 541 20.62 15.11 -21.90
CA SER A 541 20.64 15.91 -20.65
C SER A 541 19.90 15.25 -19.50
N TRP A 542 18.84 14.49 -19.79
CA TRP A 542 18.00 13.78 -18.82
C TRP A 542 18.25 12.27 -18.75
N SER A 543 19.19 11.74 -19.54
CA SER A 543 19.61 10.34 -19.45
C SER A 543 20.12 10.01 -18.03
N ALA A 544 19.67 8.88 -17.50
CA ALA A 544 19.94 8.42 -16.12
C ALA A 544 19.37 9.31 -14.99
N PHE A 545 18.39 10.19 -15.29
CA PHE A 545 17.66 10.94 -14.26
C PHE A 545 17.08 9.98 -13.19
N PRO A 546 17.15 10.34 -11.90
CA PRO A 546 16.92 9.41 -10.80
C PRO A 546 15.41 9.19 -10.52
N TRP A 547 14.64 8.81 -11.53
CA TRP A 547 13.19 8.58 -11.43
C TRP A 547 12.80 7.64 -10.29
N GLY A 548 13.61 6.61 -10.02
CA GLY A 548 13.40 5.70 -8.90
C GLY A 548 13.47 6.40 -7.54
N ALA A 549 14.43 7.31 -7.36
CA ALA A 549 14.56 8.09 -6.13
C ALA A 549 13.43 9.14 -6.01
N VAL A 550 13.09 9.80 -7.11
CA VAL A 550 11.96 10.74 -7.17
C VAL A 550 10.67 10.02 -6.80
N GLY A 551 10.34 8.88 -7.42
CA GLY A 551 9.13 8.11 -7.11
C GLY A 551 9.10 7.49 -5.71
N ALA A 552 10.26 7.29 -5.07
CA ALA A 552 10.34 6.81 -3.70
C ALA A 552 10.02 7.92 -2.68
N GLN A 553 10.28 9.18 -3.04
CA GLN A 553 10.15 10.31 -2.11
C GLN A 553 9.00 11.25 -2.48
N ALA A 554 8.82 11.67 -3.73
CA ALA A 554 7.67 12.49 -4.14
C ALA A 554 6.38 11.64 -4.20
N ASN A 555 5.23 12.28 -3.95
CA ASN A 555 3.93 11.62 -4.14
C ASN A 555 3.44 11.71 -5.58
N ILE A 556 3.85 12.75 -6.30
CA ILE A 556 3.47 13.02 -7.67
C ILE A 556 4.64 13.69 -8.41
N VAL A 557 4.72 13.45 -9.71
CA VAL A 557 5.60 14.20 -10.62
C VAL A 557 4.71 15.19 -11.37
N LEU A 558 5.17 16.43 -11.47
CA LEU A 558 4.50 17.55 -12.13
C LEU A 558 5.40 18.01 -13.29
N PRO A 559 5.38 17.35 -14.46
CA PRO A 559 6.18 17.78 -15.60
C PRO A 559 5.71 19.14 -16.09
N MET A 560 6.65 20.04 -16.33
CA MET A 560 6.36 21.33 -16.93
C MET A 560 5.80 21.14 -18.34
N GLY A 561 4.66 21.76 -18.62
CA GLY A 561 3.90 21.52 -19.85
C GLY A 561 4.16 22.52 -20.99
N TYR A 562 5.23 23.31 -20.92
CA TYR A 562 5.57 24.34 -21.91
C TYR A 562 6.61 23.87 -22.94
N TRP A 563 6.79 24.71 -23.97
CA TRP A 563 7.56 24.43 -25.19
C TRP A 563 9.07 24.47 -25.02
#